data_AF-V2X708-F1
#
_entry.id   AF-V2X708-F1
#
_cell.length_a   1.000
_cell.length_b   1.000
_cell.length_c   1.000
_cell.angle_alpha   90.00
_cell.angle_beta   90.00
_cell.angle_gamma   90.00
#
_symmetry.space_group_name_H-M   'P 1'
#
loop_
_entity.id
_entity.type
_entity.pdbx_description
1 polymer ?
#
loop_
_entity_poly.entity_id
_entity_poly.type
_entity_poly.pdbx_seq_one_letter_code
_entity_poly.pdbx_strand_id
1 'polypeptide(L)'
;MPSDTQSNGRELGLGALTIGAGLGGVYMLHNLRKAGLSVKVLEAGKNMGGIWYWNTYPGARVDSDLPLYQLSDEELWKGYNWKEKFPTSNEIIDYFHYVDKKLDLSRDIQFNTQVTGGVDFRGKRVGVIGTGATGVQVSQEVGPVAGHLTVFQRTPNFALPMNERQVDGAYQKKLKEIYPAYFNRRPQTFGGHQPNVALVDVNESPIDSFTEKGVKTKDGAVYELDILLLATGYGMITGGITQIDIKGTDGVFHWRYMERRVYTYLGMMTANYPNLFFISITFCNDPSCDEIQSQ
;
A
#
# COMPACT_ATOMS: atom_id res chain seq x y z
N MET A 1 11.66 25.71 27.05
CA MET A 1 11.38 26.44 25.79
C MET A 1 11.89 25.57 24.64
N PRO A 2 11.05 24.76 23.98
CA PRO A 2 11.46 24.14 22.73
C PRO A 2 11.41 25.19 21.62
N SER A 3 12.48 25.29 20.85
CA SER A 3 12.69 26.23 19.75
C SER A 3 11.77 25.94 18.56
N ASP A 4 11.00 26.94 18.13
CA ASP A 4 10.23 26.94 16.89
C ASP A 4 11.15 26.78 15.68
N THR A 5 11.22 25.57 15.13
CA THR A 5 11.68 25.35 13.76
C THR A 5 10.64 25.93 12.80
N GLN A 6 10.86 27.14 12.31
CA GLN A 6 10.09 27.71 11.21
C GLN A 6 10.29 26.86 9.96
N SER A 7 9.26 26.13 9.55
CA SER A 7 9.23 25.45 8.26
C SER A 7 9.10 26.51 7.16
N ASN A 8 10.13 26.65 6.31
CA ASN A 8 10.10 27.44 5.09
C ASN A 8 9.18 26.82 4.03
N GLY A 9 7.87 26.78 4.29
CA GLY A 9 6.86 26.30 3.35
C GLY A 9 6.76 27.24 2.15
N ARG A 10 7.24 26.81 0.99
CA ARG A 10 6.96 27.49 -0.27
C ARG A 10 5.56 27.09 -0.74
N GLU A 11 4.67 28.05 -0.87
CA GLU A 11 3.32 27.81 -1.40
C GLU A 11 3.44 27.45 -2.89
N LEU A 12 3.15 26.20 -3.22
CA LEU A 12 3.14 25.71 -4.60
C LEU A 12 1.70 25.84 -5.10
N GLY A 13 1.45 26.74 -6.06
CA GLY A 13 0.14 26.92 -6.70
C GLY A 13 -0.26 25.73 -7.58
N LEU A 14 -0.38 24.55 -6.99
CA LEU A 14 -0.70 23.28 -7.64
C LEU A 14 -2.21 23.00 -7.62
N GLY A 15 -2.67 22.26 -8.62
CA GLY A 15 -4.01 21.68 -8.63
C GLY A 15 -4.10 20.37 -7.83
N ALA A 16 -2.98 19.63 -7.70
CA ALA A 16 -2.87 18.44 -6.84
C ALA A 16 -1.42 18.12 -6.45
N LEU A 17 -1.24 17.37 -5.36
CA LEU A 17 0.04 16.85 -4.89
C LEU A 17 -0.11 15.36 -4.57
N THR A 18 0.73 14.52 -5.15
CA THR A 18 0.78 13.07 -4.89
C THR A 18 2.03 12.74 -4.06
N ILE A 19 1.94 11.72 -3.20
CA ILE A 19 3.04 11.30 -2.33
C ILE A 19 3.39 9.85 -2.66
N GLY A 20 4.64 9.61 -3.03
CA GLY A 20 5.16 8.32 -3.48
C GLY A 20 5.03 8.12 -4.99
N ALA A 21 6.04 7.47 -5.57
CA ALA A 21 6.18 7.17 -7.00
C ALA A 21 6.29 5.65 -7.26
N GLY A 22 5.47 4.87 -6.54
CA GLY A 22 5.08 3.51 -6.93
C GLY A 22 4.01 3.51 -8.03
N LEU A 23 3.47 2.34 -8.39
CA LEU A 23 2.49 2.17 -9.49
C LEU A 23 1.30 3.15 -9.36
N GLY A 24 0.64 3.20 -8.19
CA GLY A 24 -0.44 4.14 -7.93
C GLY A 24 -0.02 5.61 -8.03
N GLY A 25 1.15 5.96 -7.51
CA GLY A 25 1.66 7.33 -7.59
C GLY A 25 1.92 7.81 -9.01
N VAL A 26 2.56 6.97 -9.84
CA VAL A 26 2.87 7.29 -11.24
C VAL A 26 1.62 7.31 -12.11
N TYR A 27 0.66 6.43 -11.85
CA TYR A 27 -0.59 6.40 -12.60
C TYR A 27 -1.53 7.55 -12.21
N MET A 28 -1.60 7.90 -10.91
CA MET A 28 -2.31 9.10 -10.44
C MET A 28 -1.75 10.37 -11.06
N LEU A 29 -0.42 10.52 -11.11
CA LEU A 29 0.22 11.64 -11.81
C LEU A 29 -0.22 11.72 -13.28
N HIS A 30 -0.21 10.59 -13.98
CA HIS A 30 -0.61 10.53 -15.40
C HIS A 30 -2.07 10.99 -15.60
N ASN A 31 -3.00 10.50 -14.78
CA ASN A 31 -4.42 10.81 -14.91
C ASN A 31 -4.73 12.25 -14.54
N LEU A 32 -4.18 12.77 -13.44
CA LEU A 32 -4.41 14.16 -13.05
C LEU A 32 -3.82 15.14 -14.08
N ARG A 33 -2.70 14.80 -14.72
CA ARG A 33 -2.17 15.56 -15.86
C ARG A 33 -3.10 15.52 -17.07
N LYS A 34 -3.65 14.34 -17.42
CA LYS A 34 -4.66 14.21 -18.48
C LYS A 34 -5.90 15.05 -18.20
N ALA A 35 -6.28 15.20 -16.93
CA ALA A 35 -7.37 16.07 -16.48
C ALA A 35 -7.02 17.58 -16.50
N GLY A 36 -5.81 17.95 -16.95
CA GLY A 36 -5.37 19.35 -17.06
C GLY A 36 -4.92 19.98 -15.75
N LEU A 37 -4.75 19.21 -14.68
CA LEU A 37 -4.28 19.72 -13.39
C LEU A 37 -2.77 19.89 -13.39
N SER A 38 -2.29 20.96 -12.74
CA SER A 38 -0.88 21.10 -12.37
C SER A 38 -0.60 20.19 -11.17
N VAL A 39 0.26 19.19 -11.34
CA VAL A 39 0.53 18.16 -10.32
C VAL A 39 2.02 17.99 -10.09
N LYS A 40 2.40 17.76 -8.83
CA LYS A 40 3.72 17.25 -8.45
C LYS A 40 3.60 15.96 -7.65
N VAL A 41 4.58 15.08 -7.80
CA VAL A 41 4.77 13.90 -6.95
C VAL A 41 6.00 14.12 -6.08
N LEU A 42 5.92 13.78 -4.80
CA LEU A 42 7.09 13.78 -3.91
C LEU A 42 7.48 12.33 -3.61
N GLU A 43 8.71 11.93 -3.92
CA GLU A 43 9.23 10.58 -3.72
C GLU A 43 10.45 10.62 -2.79
N ALA A 44 10.45 9.77 -1.77
CA ALA A 44 11.54 9.70 -0.79
C ALA A 44 12.81 9.05 -1.37
N GLY A 45 12.64 8.06 -2.25
CA GLY A 45 13.69 7.38 -2.97
C GLY A 45 14.35 8.22 -4.06
N LYS A 46 15.43 7.68 -4.63
CA LYS A 46 16.21 8.32 -5.71
C LYS A 46 15.59 8.11 -7.10
N ASN A 47 14.71 7.12 -7.24
CA ASN A 47 14.05 6.73 -8.49
C ASN A 47 12.59 6.32 -8.20
N MET A 48 11.80 6.17 -9.26
CA MET A 48 10.48 5.52 -9.20
C MET A 48 10.62 4.02 -8.90
N GLY A 49 9.50 3.39 -8.57
CA GLY A 49 9.42 1.93 -8.39
C GLY A 49 8.71 1.51 -7.12
N GLY A 50 8.52 2.43 -6.17
CA GLY A 50 7.85 2.16 -4.91
C GLY A 50 8.46 0.96 -4.19
N ILE A 51 7.65 -0.07 -3.93
CA ILE A 51 8.10 -1.30 -3.24
C ILE A 51 9.27 -1.98 -3.97
N TRP A 52 9.33 -1.91 -5.30
CA TRP A 52 10.37 -2.55 -6.12
C TRP A 52 11.69 -1.81 -6.12
N TYR A 53 11.68 -0.51 -5.80
CA TYR A 53 12.90 0.27 -5.60
C TYR A 53 13.60 -0.14 -4.29
N TRP A 54 12.81 -0.39 -3.23
CA TRP A 54 13.34 -0.73 -1.91
C TRP A 54 13.65 -2.22 -1.71
N ASN A 55 12.87 -3.12 -2.33
CA ASN A 55 13.01 -4.57 -2.15
C ASN A 55 13.96 -5.16 -3.20
N THR A 56 15.25 -5.16 -2.89
CA THR A 56 16.33 -5.65 -3.76
C THR A 56 16.94 -6.98 -3.31
N TYR A 57 16.27 -7.70 -2.40
CA TYR A 57 16.75 -8.99 -1.92
C TYR A 57 16.75 -10.06 -3.04
N PRO A 58 17.68 -11.03 -3.02
CA PRO A 58 17.72 -12.10 -4.01
C PRO A 58 16.39 -12.88 -4.07
N GLY A 59 15.83 -13.01 -5.27
CA GLY A 59 14.57 -13.73 -5.50
C GLY A 59 13.30 -12.88 -5.36
N ALA A 60 13.39 -11.58 -5.09
CA ALA A 60 12.25 -10.67 -5.13
C ALA A 60 11.54 -10.70 -6.49
N ARG A 61 10.24 -11.00 -6.48
CA ARG A 61 9.40 -11.17 -7.66
C ARG A 61 7.93 -10.95 -7.33
N VAL A 62 7.13 -10.77 -8.38
CA VAL A 62 5.68 -10.69 -8.26
C VAL A 62 5.05 -12.06 -7.99
N ASP A 63 3.86 -12.06 -7.40
CA ASP A 63 2.99 -13.23 -7.20
C ASP A 63 1.73 -13.21 -8.08
N SER A 64 1.49 -12.11 -8.80
CA SER A 64 0.47 -11.96 -9.84
C SER A 64 1.12 -12.16 -11.21
N ASP A 65 0.60 -13.06 -12.03
CA ASP A 65 1.20 -13.39 -13.33
C ASP A 65 0.85 -12.36 -14.42
N LEU A 66 1.52 -12.47 -15.56
CA LEU A 66 1.20 -11.66 -16.73
C LEU A 66 -0.19 -11.98 -17.31
N PRO A 67 -0.92 -10.99 -17.85
CA PRO A 67 -0.56 -9.57 -17.92
C PRO A 67 -1.12 -8.77 -16.73
N LEU A 68 -1.32 -9.38 -15.56
CA LEU A 68 -2.02 -8.74 -14.44
C LEU A 68 -1.14 -7.74 -13.69
N TYR A 69 0.15 -8.01 -13.51
CA TYR A 69 1.05 -7.13 -12.76
C TYR A 69 1.67 -6.00 -13.60
N GLN A 70 0.83 -5.19 -14.25
CA GLN A 70 1.22 -4.01 -15.04
C GLN A 70 0.05 -3.02 -15.18
N LEU A 71 0.31 -1.80 -15.66
CA LEU A 71 -0.74 -0.85 -16.03
C LEU A 71 -1.52 -1.35 -17.28
N SER A 72 -2.83 -1.15 -17.29
CA SER A 72 -3.75 -1.58 -18.34
C SER A 72 -3.82 -0.61 -19.54
N ASP A 73 -3.08 0.51 -19.52
CA ASP A 73 -3.06 1.46 -20.64
C ASP A 73 -2.52 0.78 -21.91
N GLU A 74 -3.34 0.80 -22.97
CA GLU A 74 -3.07 0.20 -24.27
C GLU A 74 -1.78 0.69 -24.93
N GLU A 75 -1.44 1.97 -24.72
CA GLU A 75 -0.22 2.56 -25.27
C GLU A 75 1.05 2.08 -24.56
N LEU A 76 0.89 1.52 -23.35
CA LEU A 76 1.99 0.94 -22.57
C LEU A 76 2.15 -0.55 -22.87
N TRP A 77 1.11 -1.36 -22.68
CA TRP A 77 1.29 -2.81 -22.77
C TRP A 77 1.52 -3.31 -24.20
N LYS A 78 1.08 -2.59 -25.24
CA LYS A 78 1.42 -2.95 -26.64
C LYS A 78 2.91 -2.85 -26.92
N GLY A 79 3.62 -1.96 -26.23
CA GLY A 79 5.02 -1.66 -26.51
C GLY A 79 6.01 -2.24 -25.50
N TYR A 80 5.55 -3.05 -24.54
CA TYR A 80 6.39 -3.67 -23.53
C TYR A 80 6.19 -5.18 -23.51
N ASN A 81 7.30 -5.94 -23.47
CA ASN A 81 7.27 -7.40 -23.41
C ASN A 81 8.08 -7.87 -22.22
N TRP A 82 7.48 -8.75 -21.44
CA TRP A 82 8.09 -9.39 -20.30
C TRP A 82 8.86 -10.66 -20.70
N LYS A 83 9.93 -10.95 -19.96
CA LYS A 83 10.84 -12.08 -20.10
C LYS A 83 10.34 -13.29 -19.30
N GLU A 84 9.68 -13.07 -18.16
CA GLU A 84 9.22 -14.12 -17.26
C GLU A 84 7.72 -13.98 -16.91
N LYS A 85 7.03 -15.12 -16.70
CA LYS A 85 5.60 -15.16 -16.32
C LYS A 85 5.30 -14.42 -15.00
N PHE A 86 6.25 -14.44 -14.07
CA PHE A 86 6.24 -13.66 -12.84
C PHE A 86 7.54 -12.84 -12.87
N PRO A 87 7.53 -11.58 -13.32
CA PRO A 87 8.74 -10.78 -13.43
C PRO A 87 9.51 -10.62 -12.09
N THR A 88 10.83 -10.52 -12.20
CA THR A 88 11.71 -10.19 -11.06
C THR A 88 11.63 -8.69 -10.72
N SER A 89 12.07 -8.29 -9.52
CA SER A 89 12.15 -6.88 -9.15
C SER A 89 12.91 -6.02 -10.17
N ASN A 90 14.03 -6.52 -10.70
CA ASN A 90 14.81 -5.83 -11.73
C ASN A 90 14.00 -5.57 -13.01
N GLU A 91 13.21 -6.55 -13.42
CA GLU A 91 12.38 -6.43 -14.61
C GLU A 91 11.17 -5.50 -14.39
N ILE A 92 10.64 -5.43 -13.16
CA ILE A 92 9.65 -4.41 -12.79
C ILE A 92 10.27 -3.00 -12.84
N ILE A 93 11.52 -2.83 -12.39
CA ILE A 93 12.23 -1.55 -12.51
C ILE A 93 12.44 -1.16 -13.99
N ASP A 94 12.80 -2.11 -14.86
CA ASP A 94 12.86 -1.88 -16.30
C ASP A 94 11.50 -1.39 -16.86
N TYR A 95 10.39 -1.94 -16.36
CA TYR A 95 9.05 -1.50 -16.72
C TYR A 95 8.76 -0.06 -16.27
N PHE A 96 9.15 0.34 -15.05
CA PHE A 96 9.02 1.74 -14.59
C PHE A 96 9.81 2.71 -15.48
N HIS A 97 11.03 2.36 -15.90
CA HIS A 97 11.80 3.19 -16.84
C HIS A 97 11.12 3.31 -18.20
N TYR A 98 10.51 2.22 -18.69
CA TYR A 98 9.72 2.24 -19.92
C TYR A 98 8.51 3.16 -19.80
N VAL A 99 7.72 3.04 -18.72
CA VAL A 99 6.53 3.86 -18.45
C VAL A 99 6.89 5.33 -18.35
N ASP A 100 7.95 5.67 -17.62
CA ASP A 100 8.42 7.05 -17.52
C ASP A 100 8.81 7.62 -18.88
N LYS A 101 9.62 6.90 -19.67
CA LYS A 101 10.00 7.35 -21.01
C LYS A 101 8.78 7.56 -21.92
N LYS A 102 7.74 6.74 -21.77
CA LYS A 102 6.51 6.82 -22.57
C LYS A 102 5.59 7.96 -22.16
N LEU A 103 5.49 8.24 -20.86
CA LEU A 103 4.53 9.20 -20.30
C LEU A 103 5.15 10.52 -19.83
N ASP A 104 6.49 10.61 -19.88
CA ASP A 104 7.30 11.77 -19.47
C ASP A 104 6.96 12.22 -18.04
N LEU A 105 7.05 11.29 -17.08
CA LEU A 105 6.55 11.47 -15.71
C LEU A 105 7.57 12.15 -14.82
N SER A 106 8.84 11.77 -14.91
CA SER A 106 9.93 12.22 -14.04
C SER A 106 10.05 13.73 -13.92
N ARG A 107 9.68 14.51 -14.95
CA ARG A 107 9.69 15.98 -14.91
C ARG A 107 8.79 16.58 -13.80
N ASP A 108 7.77 15.83 -13.39
CA ASP A 108 6.79 16.22 -12.38
C ASP A 108 6.95 15.46 -11.06
N ILE A 109 8.02 14.67 -10.93
CA ILE A 109 8.38 13.96 -9.71
C ILE A 109 9.60 14.63 -9.08
N GLN A 110 9.51 14.98 -7.80
CA GLN A 110 10.62 15.45 -7.01
C GLN A 110 11.14 14.29 -6.14
N PHE A 111 12.27 13.72 -6.55
CA PHE A 111 12.96 12.65 -5.82
C PHE A 111 13.67 13.18 -4.56
N ASN A 112 14.11 12.27 -3.70
CA ASN A 112 14.80 12.58 -2.44
C ASN A 112 14.01 13.55 -1.54
N THR A 113 12.67 13.50 -1.58
CA THR A 113 11.78 14.44 -0.88
C THR A 113 10.71 13.70 -0.08
N GLN A 114 10.80 13.80 1.24
CA GLN A 114 9.85 13.18 2.18
C GLN A 114 8.82 14.21 2.69
N VAL A 115 7.53 13.84 2.75
CA VAL A 115 6.42 14.70 3.19
C VAL A 115 6.17 14.61 4.71
N THR A 116 5.58 15.66 5.30
CA THR A 116 5.32 15.80 6.74
C THR A 116 3.94 16.43 7.20
N GLY A 117 2.78 16.54 6.44
CA GLY A 117 1.44 17.19 6.86
C GLY A 117 0.06 16.94 6.05
N GLY A 118 -1.21 17.37 6.44
CA GLY A 118 -2.63 17.08 5.86
C GLY A 118 -3.81 18.19 5.76
N VAL A 119 -5.16 17.95 5.43
CA VAL A 119 -6.30 18.97 5.02
C VAL A 119 -7.79 18.81 5.65
N ASP A 120 -8.90 19.71 5.51
CA ASP A 120 -10.42 19.72 6.00
C ASP A 120 -11.63 19.52 4.92
N PHE A 121 -12.83 18.89 5.16
CA PHE A 121 -14.03 18.54 4.28
C PHE A 121 -15.44 18.89 4.84
N ARG A 122 -15.67 19.08 6.16
CA ARG A 122 -17.05 19.26 6.70
C ARG A 122 -17.72 20.52 6.13
N GLY A 123 -19.04 20.43 5.86
CA GLY A 123 -19.80 21.55 5.28
C GLY A 123 -19.37 21.93 3.86
N LYS A 124 -18.39 21.23 3.28
CA LYS A 124 -17.94 21.48 1.90
C LYS A 124 -18.83 20.73 0.91
N ARG A 125 -18.77 21.19 -0.34
CA ARG A 125 -19.36 20.53 -1.49
C ARG A 125 -18.35 19.52 -2.00
N VAL A 126 -18.72 18.24 -2.01
CA VAL A 126 -17.81 17.12 -2.30
C VAL A 126 -18.30 16.38 -3.53
N GLY A 127 -17.39 16.12 -4.47
CA GLY A 127 -17.63 15.31 -5.65
C GLY A 127 -17.00 13.92 -5.48
N VAL A 128 -17.73 12.87 -5.83
CA VAL A 128 -17.26 11.48 -5.87
C VAL A 128 -17.43 10.99 -7.29
N ILE A 129 -16.36 10.54 -7.94
CA ILE A 129 -16.42 9.97 -9.28
C ILE A 129 -16.22 8.46 -9.17
N GLY A 130 -17.14 7.69 -9.77
CA GLY A 130 -17.13 6.23 -9.72
C GLY A 130 -18.05 5.65 -8.63
N THR A 131 -18.76 4.57 -8.98
CA THR A 131 -19.70 3.83 -8.11
C THR A 131 -19.32 2.36 -7.98
N GLY A 132 -18.02 2.05 -8.01
CA GLY A 132 -17.52 0.73 -7.60
C GLY A 132 -17.72 0.50 -6.11
N ALA A 133 -17.22 -0.62 -5.56
CA ALA A 133 -17.30 -0.90 -4.12
C ALA A 133 -16.80 0.27 -3.27
N THR A 134 -15.71 0.88 -3.73
CA THR A 134 -15.15 2.14 -3.25
C THR A 134 -16.21 3.25 -3.26
N GLY A 135 -16.67 3.75 -4.41
CA GLY A 135 -17.64 4.84 -4.47
C GLY A 135 -18.97 4.61 -3.71
N VAL A 136 -19.46 3.37 -3.65
CA VAL A 136 -20.67 3.01 -2.87
C VAL A 136 -20.44 3.24 -1.39
N GLN A 137 -19.35 2.69 -0.86
CA GLN A 137 -18.99 2.92 0.52
C GLN A 137 -18.59 4.40 0.72
N VAL A 138 -17.91 5.10 -0.23
CA VAL A 138 -17.50 6.54 -0.15
C VAL A 138 -18.69 7.49 -0.08
N SER A 139 -19.81 7.06 -0.62
CA SER A 139 -21.01 7.89 -0.58
C SER A 139 -21.78 7.71 0.74
N GLN A 140 -21.61 6.57 1.42
CA GLN A 140 -22.38 6.22 2.62
C GLN A 140 -21.93 6.97 3.89
N GLU A 141 -20.63 7.23 4.09
CA GLU A 141 -20.08 7.97 5.25
C GLU A 141 -19.80 9.47 4.97
N VAL A 142 -19.52 9.87 3.72
CA VAL A 142 -19.35 11.30 3.37
C VAL A 142 -20.69 12.00 3.17
N GLY A 143 -21.69 11.28 2.66
CA GLY A 143 -23.05 11.82 2.47
C GLY A 143 -23.64 12.46 3.74
N PRO A 144 -23.50 11.84 4.92
CA PRO A 144 -23.97 12.42 6.19
C PRO A 144 -23.23 13.66 6.69
N VAL A 145 -21.98 13.93 6.29
CA VAL A 145 -21.13 15.01 6.86
C VAL A 145 -20.74 16.12 5.89
N ALA A 146 -20.84 15.86 4.58
CA ALA A 146 -20.67 16.89 3.56
C ALA A 146 -21.85 17.87 3.61
N GLY A 147 -21.60 19.14 3.28
CA GLY A 147 -22.69 20.10 3.07
C GLY A 147 -23.51 19.76 1.82
N HIS A 148 -22.87 19.14 0.83
CA HIS A 148 -23.50 18.58 -0.36
C HIS A 148 -22.58 17.51 -0.97
N LEU A 149 -23.13 16.35 -1.32
CA LEU A 149 -22.41 15.27 -1.99
C LEU A 149 -22.99 15.04 -3.39
N THR A 150 -22.12 15.07 -4.40
CA THR A 150 -22.49 14.74 -5.79
C THR A 150 -21.71 13.50 -6.23
N VAL A 151 -22.42 12.45 -6.63
CA VAL A 151 -21.83 11.19 -7.11
C VAL A 151 -21.97 11.10 -8.63
N PHE A 152 -20.85 11.06 -9.32
CA PHE A 152 -20.76 10.94 -10.77
C PHE A 152 -20.56 9.47 -11.16
N GLN A 153 -21.67 8.83 -11.54
CA GLN A 153 -21.73 7.41 -11.92
C GLN A 153 -21.60 7.24 -13.45
N ARG A 154 -20.69 6.37 -13.89
CA ARG A 154 -20.63 5.92 -15.30
C ARG A 154 -21.42 4.64 -15.54
N THR A 155 -21.20 3.61 -14.72
CA THR A 155 -21.87 2.30 -14.84
C THR A 155 -22.36 1.87 -13.45
N PRO A 156 -23.67 1.62 -13.26
CA PRO A 156 -24.18 1.14 -11.98
C PRO A 156 -23.65 -0.26 -11.67
N ASN A 157 -23.30 -0.51 -10.41
CA ASN A 157 -22.92 -1.84 -9.94
C ASN A 157 -24.08 -2.52 -9.18
N PHE A 158 -24.10 -3.85 -9.20
CA PHE A 158 -24.95 -4.62 -8.31
C PHE A 158 -24.30 -4.66 -6.92
N ALA A 159 -24.58 -3.65 -6.11
CA ALA A 159 -24.18 -3.60 -4.71
C ALA A 159 -25.08 -4.54 -3.90
N LEU A 160 -24.72 -5.83 -3.85
CA LEU A 160 -25.39 -6.80 -3.00
C LEU A 160 -25.07 -6.50 -1.52
N PRO A 161 -26.00 -6.74 -0.59
CA PRO A 161 -25.72 -6.58 0.83
C PRO A 161 -24.53 -7.46 1.22
N MET A 162 -23.45 -6.81 1.69
CA MET A 162 -22.22 -7.49 2.09
C MET A 162 -22.47 -8.51 3.22
N ASN A 163 -23.61 -8.41 3.93
CA ASN A 163 -23.96 -9.27 5.06
C ASN A 163 -22.81 -9.36 6.06
N GLU A 164 -22.12 -8.24 6.26
CA GLU A 164 -21.03 -8.12 7.20
C GLU A 164 -21.55 -8.50 8.59
N ARG A 165 -20.84 -9.44 9.22
CA ARG A 165 -21.21 -9.97 10.53
C ARG A 165 -19.95 -10.17 11.34
N GLN A 166 -20.04 -9.79 12.60
CA GLN A 166 -19.05 -10.20 13.59
C GLN A 166 -19.05 -11.72 13.68
N VAL A 167 -17.88 -12.32 13.47
CA VAL A 167 -17.72 -13.79 13.52
C VAL A 167 -17.34 -14.19 14.93
N ASP A 168 -18.09 -15.14 15.50
CA ASP A 168 -17.89 -15.59 16.87
C ASP A 168 -16.89 -16.76 16.97
N GLY A 169 -16.51 -17.07 18.22
CA GLY A 169 -15.57 -18.16 18.50
C GLY A 169 -16.11 -19.55 18.15
N ALA A 170 -17.43 -19.75 18.08
CA ALA A 170 -18.03 -21.04 17.78
C ALA A 170 -17.91 -21.38 16.28
N TYR A 171 -18.09 -20.38 15.42
CA TYR A 171 -17.86 -20.51 13.98
C TYR A 171 -16.39 -20.85 13.68
N GLN A 172 -15.45 -20.14 14.32
CA GLN A 172 -14.02 -20.40 14.15
C GLN A 172 -13.63 -21.80 14.64
N LYS A 173 -14.27 -22.32 15.69
CA LYS A 173 -13.99 -23.65 16.23
C LYS A 173 -14.32 -24.76 15.23
N LYS A 174 -15.42 -24.65 14.48
CA LYS A 174 -15.76 -25.60 13.39
C LYS A 174 -14.74 -25.59 12.26
N LEU A 175 -14.23 -24.42 11.88
CA LEU A 175 -13.19 -24.32 10.85
C LEU A 175 -11.88 -24.97 11.28
N LYS A 176 -11.54 -24.91 12.57
CA LYS A 176 -10.32 -25.53 13.11
C LYS A 176 -10.32 -27.06 13.01
N GLU A 177 -11.48 -27.70 12.85
CA GLU A 177 -11.58 -29.16 12.68
C GLU A 177 -10.98 -29.64 11.35
N ILE A 178 -11.00 -28.80 10.31
CA ILE A 178 -10.47 -29.15 8.98
C ILE A 178 -9.02 -28.68 8.74
N TYR A 179 -8.46 -27.86 9.65
CA TYR A 179 -7.10 -27.33 9.54
C TYR A 179 -6.01 -28.39 9.39
N PRO A 180 -6.05 -29.54 10.09
CA PRO A 180 -5.02 -30.57 9.95
C PRO A 180 -4.87 -31.08 8.50
N ALA A 181 -5.97 -31.21 7.76
CA ALA A 181 -5.94 -31.63 6.35
C ALA A 181 -5.25 -30.57 5.46
N TYR A 182 -5.46 -29.28 5.74
CA TYR A 182 -4.77 -28.19 5.05
C TYR A 182 -3.28 -28.13 5.40
N PHE A 183 -2.92 -28.37 6.66
CA PHE A 183 -1.53 -28.33 7.11
C PHE A 183 -0.70 -29.52 6.61
N ASN A 184 -1.28 -30.73 6.56
CA ASN A 184 -0.62 -31.93 6.06
C ASN A 184 -0.29 -31.85 4.56
N ARG A 185 -1.08 -31.12 3.78
CA ARG A 185 -0.83 -30.94 2.34
C ARG A 185 0.28 -29.93 2.06
N ARG A 186 0.55 -28.99 2.97
CA ARG A 186 1.48 -27.86 2.80
C ARG A 186 2.91 -28.27 2.37
N PRO A 187 3.60 -29.22 3.03
CA PRO A 187 4.97 -29.58 2.66
C PRO A 187 5.08 -30.39 1.36
N GLN A 188 3.96 -30.89 0.83
CA GLN A 188 3.90 -31.69 -0.40
C GLN A 188 3.68 -30.81 -1.65
N THR A 189 3.70 -29.49 -1.46
CA THR A 189 3.57 -28.51 -2.53
C THR A 189 4.92 -27.90 -2.84
N PHE A 190 4.97 -27.09 -3.91
CA PHE A 190 6.15 -26.29 -4.27
C PHE A 190 6.75 -25.47 -3.09
N GLY A 191 5.97 -25.19 -2.04
CA GLY A 191 6.45 -24.53 -0.81
C GLY A 191 7.04 -25.45 0.27
N GLY A 192 7.37 -26.71 -0.03
CA GLY A 192 7.99 -27.66 0.90
C GLY A 192 9.48 -27.42 1.17
N HIS A 193 9.99 -27.88 2.32
CA HIS A 193 11.37 -27.63 2.76
C HIS A 193 12.39 -28.64 2.19
N GLN A 194 13.59 -28.16 1.84
CA GLN A 194 14.72 -28.99 1.37
C GLN A 194 15.57 -29.51 2.55
N PRO A 195 16.37 -30.59 2.38
CA PRO A 195 17.16 -31.19 3.46
C PRO A 195 18.20 -30.27 4.11
N ASN A 196 18.67 -29.24 3.40
CA ASN A 196 19.61 -28.24 3.91
C ASN A 196 18.93 -27.03 4.57
N VAL A 197 17.60 -27.07 4.73
CA VAL A 197 16.82 -26.02 5.38
C VAL A 197 16.37 -26.52 6.74
N ALA A 198 16.95 -25.96 7.81
CA ALA A 198 16.48 -26.20 9.16
C ALA A 198 15.31 -25.26 9.48
N LEU A 199 14.22 -25.82 10.03
CA LEU A 199 13.11 -25.05 10.58
C LEU A 199 13.21 -25.08 12.11
N VAL A 200 13.20 -23.90 12.72
CA VAL A 200 13.19 -23.75 14.18
C VAL A 200 11.86 -23.11 14.57
N ASP A 201 11.01 -23.85 15.28
CA ASP A 201 9.76 -23.30 15.82
C ASP A 201 10.07 -22.47 17.06
N VAL A 202 10.05 -21.15 16.91
CA VAL A 202 10.32 -20.20 18.00
C VAL A 202 9.21 -20.14 19.06
N ASN A 203 8.08 -20.82 18.86
CA ASN A 203 7.10 -21.01 19.94
C ASN A 203 7.55 -22.10 20.91
N GLU A 204 8.20 -23.15 20.41
CA GLU A 204 8.73 -24.25 21.21
C GLU A 204 10.10 -23.91 21.80
N SER A 205 10.98 -23.31 20.97
CA SER A 205 12.33 -22.87 21.35
C SER A 205 12.50 -21.37 21.07
N PRO A 206 11.96 -20.48 21.94
CA PRO A 206 12.04 -19.04 21.73
C PRO A 206 13.47 -18.52 21.62
N ILE A 207 13.65 -17.44 20.85
CA ILE A 207 14.93 -16.72 20.81
C ILE A 207 15.21 -16.15 22.20
N ASP A 208 16.42 -16.43 22.71
CA ASP A 208 16.95 -15.88 23.95
C ASP A 208 17.72 -14.59 23.69
N SER A 209 18.69 -14.65 22.79
CA SER A 209 19.59 -13.53 22.49
C SER A 209 20.22 -13.63 21.11
N PHE A 210 20.58 -12.48 20.57
CA PHE A 210 21.50 -12.36 19.43
C PHE A 210 22.92 -12.27 19.97
N THR A 211 23.83 -13.04 19.40
CA THR A 211 25.24 -13.11 19.77
C THR A 211 26.10 -12.76 18.56
N GLU A 212 27.39 -12.49 18.78
CA GLU A 212 28.32 -12.22 17.67
C GLU A 212 28.41 -13.37 16.65
N LYS A 213 28.14 -14.61 17.08
CA LYS A 213 28.22 -15.79 16.22
C LYS A 213 26.90 -16.16 15.55
N GLY A 214 25.78 -15.57 15.97
CA GLY A 214 24.46 -15.93 15.47
C GLY A 214 23.36 -15.87 16.55
N VAL A 215 22.37 -16.74 16.46
CA VAL A 215 21.16 -16.67 17.29
C VAL A 215 21.15 -17.79 18.33
N LYS A 216 20.91 -17.43 19.60
CA LYS A 216 20.74 -18.38 20.70
C LYS A 216 19.26 -18.51 21.07
N THR A 217 18.79 -19.73 21.23
CA THR A 217 17.44 -20.05 21.73
C THR A 217 17.45 -20.39 23.22
N LYS A 218 16.29 -20.28 23.88
CA LYS A 218 16.14 -20.45 25.33
C LYS A 218 16.39 -21.88 25.83
N ASP A 219 16.26 -22.87 24.95
CA ASP A 219 16.64 -24.25 25.22
C ASP A 219 18.17 -24.47 25.20
N GLY A 220 18.95 -23.43 24.88
CA GLY A 220 20.40 -23.44 24.91
C GLY A 220 21.07 -23.73 23.57
N ALA A 221 20.30 -24.00 22.50
CA ALA A 221 20.87 -24.18 21.17
C ALA A 221 21.44 -22.84 20.63
N VAL A 222 22.53 -22.94 19.85
CA VAL A 222 23.17 -21.81 19.18
C VAL A 222 23.24 -22.11 17.70
N TYR A 223 22.61 -21.25 16.90
CA TYR A 223 22.64 -21.28 15.46
C TYR A 223 23.67 -20.28 14.98
N GLU A 224 24.82 -20.78 14.54
CA GLU A 224 25.88 -19.93 13.98
C GLU A 224 25.46 -19.43 12.60
N LEU A 225 25.57 -18.11 12.36
CA LEU A 225 25.11 -17.45 11.15
C LEU A 225 26.13 -16.38 10.74
N ASP A 226 26.53 -16.40 9.47
CA ASP A 226 27.33 -15.31 8.89
C ASP A 226 26.47 -14.08 8.55
N ILE A 227 25.19 -14.31 8.20
CA ILE A 227 24.24 -13.27 7.79
C ILE A 227 22.87 -13.59 8.38
N LEU A 228 22.27 -12.60 9.06
CA LEU A 228 20.90 -12.66 9.56
C LEU A 228 19.99 -11.77 8.72
N LEU A 229 19.02 -12.39 8.03
CA LEU A 229 18.01 -11.68 7.25
C LEU A 229 16.77 -11.41 8.11
N LEU A 230 16.46 -10.13 8.35
CA LEU A 230 15.23 -9.73 9.05
C LEU A 230 14.09 -9.57 8.05
N ALA A 231 13.44 -10.68 7.71
CA ALA A 231 12.23 -10.70 6.90
C ALA A 231 10.96 -10.58 7.76
N THR A 232 10.98 -9.73 8.79
CA THR A 232 9.91 -9.57 9.80
C THR A 232 8.75 -8.71 9.32
N GLY A 233 8.69 -8.45 8.01
CA GLY A 233 7.65 -7.67 7.37
C GLY A 233 7.79 -6.17 7.61
N TYR A 234 6.69 -5.46 7.36
CA TYR A 234 6.60 -4.01 7.51
C TYR A 234 5.51 -3.69 8.53
N GLY A 235 5.53 -2.46 9.06
CA GLY A 235 4.33 -1.88 9.69
C GLY A 235 3.24 -1.71 8.62
N MET A 236 2.53 -2.80 8.31
CA MET A 236 1.61 -2.85 7.18
C MET A 236 0.51 -1.80 7.31
N ILE A 237 0.12 -1.21 6.18
CA ILE A 237 -0.98 -0.25 6.01
C ILE A 237 -0.72 1.11 6.67
N THR A 238 -0.21 1.16 7.91
CA THR A 238 -0.08 2.40 8.69
C THR A 238 1.35 2.85 8.95
N GLY A 239 2.34 1.96 8.90
CA GLY A 239 3.72 2.29 9.27
C GLY A 239 4.28 3.47 8.48
N GLY A 240 4.08 3.49 7.16
CA GLY A 240 4.53 4.59 6.30
C GLY A 240 3.79 5.91 6.56
N ILE A 241 2.52 5.86 6.95
CA ILE A 241 1.69 7.04 7.22
C ILE A 241 2.04 7.63 8.59
N THR A 242 2.23 6.78 9.61
CA THR A 242 2.50 7.22 11.00
C THR A 242 3.85 7.88 11.22
N GLN A 243 4.73 7.82 10.22
CA GLN A 243 6.03 8.50 10.23
C GLN A 243 5.96 9.94 9.71
N ILE A 244 4.82 10.34 9.13
CA ILE A 244 4.56 11.68 8.59
C ILE A 244 3.78 12.47 9.66
N ASP A 245 4.16 13.72 9.94
CA ASP A 245 3.46 14.61 10.90
C ASP A 245 2.14 15.17 10.31
N ILE A 246 1.25 14.27 9.86
CA ILE A 246 -0.03 14.63 9.25
C ILE A 246 -0.94 15.22 10.31
N LYS A 247 -1.22 16.52 10.23
CA LYS A 247 -2.17 17.18 11.14
C LYS A 247 -3.56 17.18 10.54
N GLY A 248 -4.52 16.74 11.33
CA GLY A 248 -5.93 16.85 10.98
C GLY A 248 -6.48 18.22 11.33
N THR A 249 -7.80 18.35 11.21
CA THR A 249 -8.51 19.64 11.38
C THR A 249 -8.44 20.20 12.80
N ASP A 250 -8.17 19.36 13.78
CA ASP A 250 -7.97 19.68 15.19
C ASP A 250 -6.48 19.84 15.56
N GLY A 251 -5.58 19.79 14.58
CA GLY A 251 -4.14 19.93 14.76
C GLY A 251 -3.42 18.67 15.24
N VAL A 252 -4.12 17.53 15.38
CA VAL A 252 -3.56 16.28 15.92
C VAL A 252 -3.65 15.14 14.90
N PHE A 253 -2.63 14.26 14.91
CA PHE A 253 -2.63 13.03 14.12
C PHE A 253 -3.28 11.84 14.85
N HIS A 254 -4.61 11.75 14.81
CA HIS A 254 -5.38 10.53 15.09
C HIS A 254 -5.29 9.50 13.96
N TRP A 255 -4.33 8.59 14.03
CA TRP A 255 -4.26 7.42 13.14
C TRP A 255 -4.94 6.17 13.72
N ARG A 256 -5.38 6.26 14.98
CA ARG A 256 -6.20 5.26 15.66
C ARG A 256 -7.43 5.92 16.25
N TYR A 257 -8.60 5.37 15.94
CA TYR A 257 -9.81 5.77 16.63
C TYR A 257 -9.87 5.12 18.02
N MET A 258 -10.04 5.94 19.07
CA MET A 258 -10.00 5.52 20.48
C MET A 258 -8.79 4.61 20.81
N GLU A 259 -7.64 4.88 20.18
CA GLU A 259 -6.39 4.11 20.32
C GLU A 259 -6.45 2.63 19.89
N ARG A 260 -7.56 2.16 19.33
CA ARG A 260 -7.82 0.72 19.13
C ARG A 260 -7.63 0.22 17.71
N ARG A 261 -8.06 0.97 16.70
CA ARG A 261 -8.07 0.52 15.30
C ARG A 261 -7.78 1.65 14.35
N VAL A 262 -7.14 1.29 13.24
CA VAL A 262 -6.96 2.15 12.07
C VAL A 262 -8.32 2.27 11.40
N TYR A 263 -8.80 3.49 11.22
CA TYR A 263 -10.06 3.76 10.55
C TYR A 263 -9.76 4.47 9.25
N THR A 264 -9.90 3.74 8.16
CA THR A 264 -9.90 4.35 6.84
C THR A 264 -11.28 4.21 6.23
N TYR A 265 -11.59 5.17 5.40
CA TYR A 265 -12.72 5.15 4.55
C TYR A 265 -12.26 4.63 3.19
N LEU A 266 -12.74 3.44 2.84
CA LEU A 266 -12.41 2.66 1.61
C LEU A 266 -11.00 2.19 1.45
N GLY A 267 -10.23 2.33 2.51
CA GLY A 267 -8.81 2.30 2.32
C GLY A 267 -8.31 3.42 1.39
N MET A 268 -8.91 4.61 1.40
CA MET A 268 -8.35 5.75 0.68
C MET A 268 -8.39 7.04 1.48
N MET A 269 -9.20 7.16 2.51
CA MET A 269 -9.28 8.40 3.28
C MET A 269 -9.34 8.08 4.77
N THR A 270 -9.17 9.05 5.66
CA THR A 270 -9.48 8.87 7.08
C THR A 270 -10.16 10.12 7.63
N ALA A 271 -11.07 9.92 8.57
CA ALA A 271 -11.76 11.02 9.25
C ALA A 271 -10.73 11.97 9.87
N ASN A 272 -11.05 13.27 9.89
CA ASN A 272 -10.16 14.36 10.31
C ASN A 272 -9.01 14.72 9.34
N TYR A 273 -8.82 13.99 8.20
CA TYR A 273 -7.84 14.32 7.13
C TYR A 273 -8.44 14.32 5.72
N PRO A 274 -9.30 15.25 5.44
CA PRO A 274 -9.83 15.50 4.10
C PRO A 274 -8.81 16.14 3.14
N ASN A 275 -9.12 16.17 1.84
CA ASN A 275 -8.21 16.24 0.67
C ASN A 275 -6.93 15.37 0.77
N LEU A 276 -6.83 14.47 1.74
CA LEU A 276 -5.79 13.48 1.85
C LEU A 276 -6.35 12.14 1.38
N PHE A 277 -5.69 11.58 0.37
CA PHE A 277 -6.03 10.29 -0.20
C PHE A 277 -4.84 9.33 -0.04
N PHE A 278 -5.14 8.09 0.30
CA PHE A 278 -4.25 6.95 0.34
C PHE A 278 -4.54 6.08 -0.87
N ILE A 279 -3.49 5.47 -1.42
CA ILE A 279 -3.57 4.49 -2.49
C ILE A 279 -2.90 3.21 -1.98
N SER A 280 -3.33 2.05 -2.48
CA SER A 280 -2.73 0.72 -2.23
C SER A 280 -2.93 0.12 -0.84
N ILE A 281 -4.08 0.35 -0.16
CA ILE A 281 -4.38 -0.31 1.13
C ILE A 281 -5.48 -1.38 1.04
N THR A 282 -5.60 -2.03 -0.11
CA THR A 282 -6.55 -3.10 -0.43
C THR A 282 -5.87 -4.45 -0.64
N PHE A 283 -6.54 -5.55 -0.31
CA PHE A 283 -6.06 -6.92 -0.60
C PHE A 283 -6.38 -7.31 -2.04
N CYS A 284 -5.49 -7.01 -2.97
CA CYS A 284 -5.69 -7.28 -4.39
C CYS A 284 -4.37 -7.29 -5.16
N ASN A 285 -4.44 -7.57 -6.46
CA ASN A 285 -3.35 -7.28 -7.39
C ASN A 285 -3.15 -5.76 -7.48
N ASP A 286 -1.98 -5.29 -7.03
CA ASP A 286 -1.68 -3.87 -6.83
C ASP A 286 -1.95 -2.99 -8.05
N PRO A 287 -1.38 -3.23 -9.25
CA PRO A 287 -1.63 -2.35 -10.39
C PRO A 287 -3.11 -2.19 -10.71
N SER A 288 -3.90 -3.27 -10.63
CA SER A 288 -5.34 -3.19 -10.88
C SER A 288 -6.05 -2.28 -9.86
N CYS A 289 -5.69 -2.37 -8.58
CA CYS A 289 -6.29 -1.51 -7.56
C CYS A 289 -5.78 -0.08 -7.63
N ASP A 290 -4.48 0.10 -7.87
CA ASP A 290 -3.86 1.39 -8.06
C ASP A 290 -4.52 2.15 -9.21
N GLU A 291 -4.80 1.46 -10.32
CA GLU A 291 -5.53 2.07 -11.44
C GLU A 291 -6.96 2.43 -11.08
N ILE A 292 -7.66 1.56 -10.37
CA ILE A 292 -9.04 1.80 -9.94
C ILE A 292 -9.12 2.95 -8.93
N GLN A 293 -8.17 3.04 -8.01
CA GLN A 293 -8.13 4.07 -6.97
C GLN A 293 -7.63 5.43 -7.51
N SER A 294 -6.93 5.43 -8.64
CA SER A 294 -6.36 6.64 -9.24
C SER A 294 -7.10 7.18 -10.46
N GLN A 295 -8.19 6.53 -10.87
CA GLN A 295 -9.14 7.05 -11.88
C GLN A 295 -10.11 8.05 -11.26
#